data_AF-Q9X527-F1
#
_entry.id   AF-Q9X527-F1
#
_cell.length_a   1.000
_cell.length_b   1.000
_cell.length_c   1.000
_cell.angle_alpha   90.00
_cell.angle_beta   90.00
_cell.angle_gamma   90.00
#
_symmetry.space_group_name_H-M   'P 1'
#
loop_
_entity.id
_entity.type
_entity.pdbx_description
1 polymer ?
#
loop_
_entity_poly.entity_id
_entity_poly.type
_entity_poly.pdbx_seq_one_letter_code
_entity_poly.pdbx_strand_id
1 'polypeptide(L)' 'MKRAVRIGVGGPVGSGKTQLIERLTRRIHNDYNVAVITNDIYTKWDAEYMAKNSVLDEDRIIGVETGGCLTLLFVKMLQ' A
#
# COMPACT_ATOMS: atom_id res chain seq x y z
N MET A 1 -4.29 -23.94 2.24
CA MET A 1 -4.40 -22.49 1.95
C MET A 1 -3.18 -21.79 2.53
N LYS A 2 -2.21 -21.34 1.70
CA LYS A 2 -1.10 -20.52 2.20
C LYS A 2 -1.63 -19.15 2.60
N ARG A 3 -1.32 -18.72 3.81
CA ARG A 3 -1.78 -17.44 4.35
C ARG A 3 -0.85 -16.34 3.83
N ALA A 4 -1.42 -15.31 3.22
CA ALA A 4 -0.67 -14.15 2.77
C ALA A 4 0.07 -13.47 3.93
N VAL A 5 1.31 -13.06 3.72
CA VAL A 5 2.05 -12.24 4.67
C VAL A 5 1.48 -10.82 4.63
N ARG A 6 1.20 -10.25 5.79
CA ARG A 6 0.64 -8.89 5.92
C ARG A 6 1.64 -8.03 6.68
N ILE A 7 2.06 -6.94 6.07
CA ILE A 7 3.04 -6.01 6.62
C ILE A 7 2.34 -4.67 6.80
N GLY A 8 2.28 -4.17 8.03
CA GLY A 8 1.78 -2.83 8.34
C GLY A 8 2.93 -1.83 8.40
N VAL A 9 2.77 -0.69 7.72
CA VAL A 9 3.72 0.42 7.70
C VAL A 9 3.04 1.65 8.30
N GLY A 10 3.46 2.01 9.51
CA GLY A 10 2.97 3.17 10.25
C GLY A 10 4.01 4.27 10.41
N GLY A 11 3.55 5.48 10.71
CA GLY A 11 4.41 6.65 10.93
C GLY A 11 3.66 7.97 10.77
N PRO A 12 4.27 9.11 11.17
CA PRO A 12 3.66 10.43 11.08
C PRO A 12 3.20 10.82 9.67
N VAL A 13 2.27 11.76 9.57
CA VAL A 13 1.88 12.37 8.29
C VAL A 13 3.12 13.02 7.64
N GLY A 14 3.32 12.83 6.35
CA GLY A 14 4.48 13.37 5.62
C GLY A 14 5.79 12.59 5.76
N SER A 15 5.85 11.50 6.54
CA SER A 15 7.09 10.72 6.73
C SER A 15 7.52 9.85 5.53
N GLY A 16 6.84 9.98 4.38
CA GLY A 16 7.20 9.27 3.15
C GLY A 16 6.76 7.81 3.05
N LYS A 17 5.78 7.36 3.84
CA LYS A 17 5.32 5.95 3.87
C LYS A 17 4.85 5.45 2.49
N THR A 18 4.04 6.23 1.78
CA THR A 18 3.54 5.90 0.45
C THR A 18 4.69 5.69 -0.54
N GLN A 19 5.71 6.56 -0.48
CA GLN A 19 6.89 6.50 -1.33
C GLN A 19 7.81 5.32 -0.97
N LEU A 20 7.90 4.95 0.31
CA LEU A 20 8.60 3.74 0.73
C LEU A 20 7.92 2.49 0.15
N ILE A 21 6.59 2.41 0.24
CA ILE A 21 5.84 1.26 -0.27
C ILE A 21 5.95 1.16 -1.79
N GLU A 22 5.82 2.28 -2.49
CA GLU A 22 6.01 2.37 -3.93
C GLU A 22 7.38 1.79 -4.37
N ARG A 23 8.48 2.22 -3.74
CA ARG A 23 9.82 1.69 -4.04
C ARG A 23 9.98 0.22 -3.66
N LEU A 24 9.39 -0.19 -2.54
CA LEU A 24 9.44 -1.57 -2.08
C LEU A 24 8.73 -2.48 -3.07
N THR A 25 7.52 -2.13 -3.51
CA THR A 25 6.75 -2.93 -4.48
C THR A 25 7.50 -3.06 -5.79
N ARG A 26 8.16 -2.01 -6.30
CA ARG A 26 9.03 -2.13 -7.50
C ARG A 26 10.11 -3.18 -7.36
N ARG A 27 10.71 -3.30 -6.17
CA ARG A 27 11.85 -4.19 -5.96
C ARG A 27 11.43 -5.65 -5.78
N ILE A 28 10.23 -5.91 -5.27
CA ILE A 28 9.78 -7.26 -4.90
C ILE A 28 8.71 -7.83 -5.84
N HIS A 29 8.08 -7.00 -6.68
CA HIS A 29 6.96 -7.40 -7.54
C HIS A 29 7.28 -8.54 -8.52
N ASN A 30 8.54 -8.67 -8.94
CA ASN A 30 8.96 -9.74 -9.86
C ASN A 30 9.03 -11.11 -9.17
N ASP A 31 9.29 -11.14 -7.86
CA ASP A 31 9.50 -12.37 -7.10
C ASP A 31 8.25 -12.78 -6.30
N TYR A 32 7.37 -11.83 -6.00
CA TYR A 32 6.21 -12.03 -5.14
C TYR A 32 4.96 -11.41 -5.75
N ASN A 33 3.82 -12.07 -5.55
CA ASN A 33 2.53 -11.49 -5.87
C ASN A 33 2.12 -10.52 -4.76
N VAL A 34 2.15 -9.22 -5.03
CA VAL A 34 1.97 -8.18 -4.00
C VAL A 34 0.73 -7.33 -4.29
N ALA A 35 -0.01 -7.01 -3.24
CA ALA A 35 -1.10 -6.03 -3.25
C ALA A 35 -0.89 -5.00 -2.13
N VAL A 36 -1.38 -3.78 -2.34
CA VAL A 36 -1.28 -2.68 -1.37
C VAL A 36 -2.67 -2.23 -0.96
N ILE A 37 -2.86 -2.07 0.33
CA ILE A 37 -4.05 -1.47 0.92
C ILE A 37 -3.61 -0.18 1.59
N THR A 38 -4.05 0.94 1.05
CA THR A 38 -3.79 2.26 1.62
C THR A 38 -4.93 2.66 2.54
N ASN A 39 -4.61 3.34 3.62
CA ASN A 39 -5.59 3.90 4.52
C ASN A 39 -5.31 5.39 4.66
N ASP A 40 -6.20 6.19 4.10
CA ASP A 40 -6.13 7.65 4.18
C ASP A 40 -7.47 8.19 4.68
N ILE A 41 -7.39 9.29 5.42
CA ILE A 41 -8.43 9.82 6.31
C ILE A 41 -9.42 10.70 5.53
N TYR A 42 -8.96 11.33 4.45
CA TYR A 42 -9.72 12.37 3.74
C TYR A 42 -9.85 12.16 2.24
N THR A 43 -8.93 11.40 1.62
CA THR A 43 -8.87 11.28 0.17
C THR A 43 -8.43 9.89 -0.26
N LYS A 44 -8.71 9.52 -1.51
CA LYS A 44 -8.14 8.32 -2.13
C LYS A 44 -6.76 8.58 -2.75
N TRP A 45 -6.13 9.70 -2.39
CA TRP A 45 -4.93 10.19 -3.05
C TRP A 45 -3.78 9.19 -2.96
N ASP A 46 -3.58 8.52 -1.82
CA ASP A 46 -2.54 7.48 -1.71
C ASP A 46 -2.79 6.31 -2.68
N ALA A 47 -4.04 5.89 -2.86
CA ALA A 47 -4.37 4.83 -3.81
C ALA A 47 -4.18 5.29 -5.27
N GLU A 48 -4.62 6.50 -5.61
CA GLU A 48 -4.42 7.09 -6.94
C GLU A 48 -2.94 7.34 -7.25
N TYR A 49 -2.17 7.79 -6.27
CA TYR A 49 -0.72 7.96 -6.39
C TYR A 49 -0.06 6.62 -6.65
N MET A 50 -0.42 5.58 -5.90
CA MET A 50 0.10 4.23 -6.12
C MET A 50 -0.29 3.67 -7.48
N ALA A 51 -1.54 3.88 -7.94
CA ALA A 51 -2.01 3.43 -9.25
C ALA A 51 -1.22 4.09 -10.39
N LYS A 52 -0.93 5.39 -10.26
CA LYS A 52 -0.18 6.13 -11.29
C LYS A 52 1.33 5.88 -11.25
N ASN A 53 1.90 5.69 -10.07
CA ASN A 53 3.35 5.70 -9.89
C ASN A 53 3.95 4.32 -9.62
N SER A 54 3.24 3.40 -8.96
CA SER A 54 3.78 2.08 -8.64
C SER A 54 3.78 1.15 -9.85
N VAL A 55 4.37 -0.04 -9.69
CA VAL A 55 4.39 -1.09 -10.73
C VAL A 55 3.20 -2.05 -10.64
N LEU A 56 2.27 -1.80 -9.70
CA LEU A 56 1.11 -2.66 -9.48
C LEU A 56 -0.05 -2.22 -10.35
N ASP A 57 -0.76 -3.21 -10.88
CA ASP A 57 -2.06 -3.00 -11.53
C ASP A 57 -3.08 -2.39 -10.54
N GLU A 58 -4.03 -1.60 -11.05
CA GLU A 58 -5.02 -0.91 -10.22
C GLU A 58 -5.86 -1.86 -9.36
N ASP A 59 -6.13 -3.07 -9.85
CA ASP A 59 -6.88 -4.11 -9.12
C ASP A 59 -6.14 -4.65 -7.89
N ARG A 60 -4.83 -4.39 -7.78
CA ARG A 60 -3.98 -4.74 -6.64
C ARG A 60 -3.83 -3.62 -5.62
N ILE A 61 -4.50 -2.48 -5.83
CA ILE A 61 -4.41 -1.30 -4.98
C ILE A 61 -5.81 -1.00 -4.44
N ILE A 62 -5.96 -1.06 -3.11
CA ILE A 62 -7.24 -0.78 -2.45
C ILE A 62 -7.06 0.42 -1.52
N GLY A 63 -7.81 1.49 -1.75
CA GLY A 63 -7.93 2.59 -0.81
C GLY A 63 -9.09 2.34 0.16
N VAL A 64 -8.81 2.38 1.46
CA VAL A 64 -9.82 2.29 2.52
C VAL A 64 -9.87 3.62 3.27
N GLU A 65 -11.07 4.15 3.45
CA GLU A 65 -11.28 5.36 4.24
C GLU A 65 -11.51 4.96 5.70
N THR A 66 -10.62 5.39 6.61
CA THR A 66 -10.88 5.27 8.05
C THR A 66 -11.03 6.65 8.66
N GLY A 67 -12.22 6.95 9.16
CA GLY A 67 -12.67 8.30 9.54
C GLY A 67 -11.99 8.93 10.76
N GLY A 68 -10.65 8.94 10.84
CA GLY A 68 -9.89 9.77 11.78
C GLY A 68 -8.66 9.15 12.42
N CYS A 69 -8.28 7.91 12.10
CA CYS A 69 -7.11 7.27 12.71
C CYS A 69 -5.86 7.37 11.81
N LEU A 70 -4.68 7.49 12.42
CA LEU A 70 -3.38 7.75 11.75
C LEU A 70 -3.11 6.84 10.55
N THR A 71 -2.50 7.39 9.50
CA THR A 71 -2.15 6.70 8.25
C THR A 71 -1.33 5.43 8.52
N LEU A 72 -1.97 4.27 8.34
CA LEU A 72 -1.34 2.95 8.42
C LEU A 72 -1.55 2.26 7.07
N LEU A 73 -0.46 2.04 6.32
CA LEU A 73 -0.53 1.37 5.04
C LEU A 73 -0.25 -0.12 5.22
N PHE A 74 -0.98 -0.99 4.52
CA PHE A 74 -0.75 -2.42 4.55
C PHE A 74 -0.24 -2.92 3.20
N VAL A 75 0.82 -3.72 3.23
CA VAL A 75 1.29 -4.50 2.08
C VAL A 75 0.93 -5.96 2.32
N LYS A 76 0.25 -6.58 1.35
CA LYS A 76 -0.11 -7.99 1.39
C LYS A 76 0.70 -8.73 0.33
N MET A 77 1.58 -9.63 0.78
CA MET A 77 2.34 -10.52 -0.09
C MET A 77 1.62 -11.87 -0.15
N LEU A 78 1.12 -12.20 -1.33
CA LEU A 78 0.56 -13.48 -1.70
C LEU A 78 1.74 -14.39 -2.13
N GLN A 79 1.85 -15.55 -1.48
CA GLN A 79 2.82 -16.61 -1.82
C GLN A 79 2.25 -17.58 -2.85
#